data_AF-A0A4R9IF70-F1
#
_entry.id   AF-A0A4R9IF70-F1
#
_cell.length_a   1.000
_cell.length_b   1.000
_cell.length_c   1.000
_cell.angle_alpha   90.00
_cell.angle_beta   90.00
_cell.angle_gamma   90.00
#
_symmetry.space_group_name_H-M   'P 1'
#
loop_
_entity.id
_entity.type
_entity.pdbx_description
1 polymer ?
#
loop_
_entity_poly.entity_id
_entity_poly.type
_entity_poly.pdbx_seq_one_letter_code
_entity_poly.pdbx_strand_id
1 'polypeptide(L)'
;MDIHKIQDYSGRLSRSQDESILNRMKSYSDEIKPLKKDGISDFQNLLETHEEIMGKVSSSSLRVPQNIREEIKEDPYRKKLYDASVEFESVFVKMMLKEMKNTIHKEKMIDGGYAEEIFEDMLYDEYAKNISQNESMGLAEEIYKQMSASLPPVKKNPYL
;
A
#
# COMPACT_ATOMS: atom_id res chain seq x y z
N MET A 1 5.99 44.34 32.22
CA MET A 1 5.39 43.29 31.37
C MET A 1 4.87 42.21 32.30
N ASP A 2 3.56 42.14 32.49
CA ASP A 2 2.93 41.18 33.40
C ASP A 2 2.85 39.79 32.75
N ILE A 3 3.56 38.84 33.34
CA ILE A 3 3.74 37.47 32.85
C ILE A 3 2.60 36.50 33.23
N HIS A 4 1.46 37.02 33.71
CA HIS A 4 0.35 36.19 34.21
C HIS A 4 -1.01 36.41 33.53
N LYS A 5 -1.04 36.96 32.31
CA LYS A 5 -2.28 37.08 31.53
C LYS A 5 -2.34 35.98 30.46
N ILE A 6 -2.90 34.82 30.81
CA ILE A 6 -3.20 33.78 29.84
C ILE A 6 -4.33 34.31 28.94
N GLN A 7 -4.07 34.39 27.63
CA GLN A 7 -5.08 34.78 26.65
C GLN A 7 -5.94 33.56 26.31
N ASP A 8 -7.24 33.63 26.57
CA ASP A 8 -8.19 32.58 26.18
C ASP A 8 -8.43 32.61 24.67
N TYR A 9 -7.96 31.58 23.97
CA TYR A 9 -8.07 31.43 22.51
C TYR A 9 -9.19 30.49 22.07
N SER A 10 -10.04 30.01 22.99
CA SER A 10 -11.13 29.04 22.72
C SER A 10 -12.14 29.53 21.66
N GLY A 11 -12.29 30.84 21.46
CA GLY A 11 -13.19 31.41 20.47
C GLY A 11 -12.62 31.56 19.05
N ARG A 12 -11.30 31.48 18.85
CA ARG A 12 -10.69 31.78 17.53
C ARG A 12 -10.73 30.61 16.54
N LEU A 13 -11.16 29.43 16.98
CA LEU A 13 -11.25 28.24 16.13
C LEU A 13 -12.67 27.95 15.61
N SER A 14 -13.69 28.65 16.13
CA SER A 14 -15.09 28.39 15.77
C SER A 14 -15.52 29.18 14.53
N ARG A 15 -15.09 28.72 13.35
CA ARG A 15 -15.52 29.25 12.03
C ARG A 15 -17.03 29.16 11.77
N SER A 16 -17.79 28.46 12.61
CA SER A 16 -19.25 28.34 12.51
C SER A 16 -20.00 29.62 12.90
N GLN A 17 -19.35 30.58 13.57
CA GLN A 17 -19.97 31.85 13.98
C GLN A 17 -19.56 33.04 13.09
N ASP A 18 -18.76 32.83 12.04
CA ASP A 18 -18.36 33.91 11.13
C ASP A 18 -19.58 34.43 10.33
N GLU A 19 -19.97 35.68 10.58
CA GLU A 19 -21.12 36.34 9.91
C GLU A 19 -21.01 36.37 8.39
N SER A 20 -19.77 36.45 7.87
CA SER A 20 -19.50 36.41 6.43
C SER A 20 -19.85 35.06 5.80
N ILE A 21 -19.66 33.95 6.54
CA ILE A 21 -20.02 32.60 6.13
C ILE A 21 -21.53 32.40 6.24
N LEU A 22 -22.15 32.92 7.32
CA LEU A 22 -23.60 32.85 7.52
C LEU A 22 -24.38 33.64 6.45
N ASN A 23 -23.92 34.84 6.09
CA ASN A 23 -24.55 35.64 5.02
C ASN A 23 -24.37 34.99 3.65
N ARG A 24 -23.19 34.41 3.39
CA ARG A 24 -22.93 33.63 2.17
C ARG A 24 -23.82 32.37 2.11
N MET A 25 -24.03 31.68 3.24
CA MET A 25 -24.96 30.55 3.33
C MET A 25 -26.42 30.97 3.05
N LYS A 26 -26.87 32.11 3.60
CA LYS A 26 -28.21 32.65 3.33
C LYS A 26 -28.42 33.01 1.86
N SER A 27 -27.41 33.57 1.19
CA SER A 27 -27.54 33.86 -0.25
C SER A 27 -27.63 32.60 -1.12
N TYR A 28 -26.99 31.49 -0.71
CA TYR A 28 -27.11 30.22 -1.42
C TYR A 28 -28.45 29.51 -1.17
N SER A 29 -29.16 29.82 -0.08
CA SER A 29 -30.48 29.21 0.20
C SER A 29 -31.62 29.81 -0.61
N ASP A 30 -31.44 31.00 -1.21
CA ASP A 30 -32.52 31.73 -1.88
C ASP A 30 -32.71 31.34 -3.36
N GLU A 31 -31.71 30.76 -4.04
CA GLU A 31 -31.77 30.57 -5.50
C GLU A 31 -32.08 29.15 -6.00
N ILE A 32 -32.05 28.12 -5.17
CA ILE A 32 -32.41 26.76 -5.60
C ILE A 32 -33.21 26.09 -4.49
N LYS A 33 -34.54 26.03 -4.64
CA LYS A 33 -35.37 25.07 -3.90
C LYS A 33 -35.38 23.76 -4.68
N PRO A 34 -34.54 22.76 -4.34
CA PRO A 34 -34.68 21.44 -4.93
C PRO A 34 -36.05 20.89 -4.52
N LEU A 35 -36.73 20.20 -5.44
CA LEU A 35 -37.98 19.51 -5.14
C LEU A 35 -37.72 18.52 -3.99
N LYS A 36 -38.13 18.88 -2.77
CA LYS A 36 -38.15 17.96 -1.64
C LYS A 36 -39.17 16.85 -1.96
N LYS A 37 -38.69 15.65 -2.25
CA LYS A 37 -39.54 14.45 -2.16
C LYS A 37 -39.73 14.12 -0.69
N ASP A 38 -40.98 14.13 -0.24
CA ASP A 38 -41.33 13.80 1.14
C ASP A 38 -40.84 12.39 1.51
N GLY A 39 -40.13 12.28 2.63
CA GLY A 39 -39.65 11.01 3.20
C GLY A 39 -38.18 10.65 2.92
N ILE A 40 -37.44 11.47 2.18
CA ILE A 40 -36.04 11.22 1.82
C ILE A 40 -35.14 12.26 2.53
N SER A 41 -34.04 11.81 3.13
CA SER A 41 -33.12 12.68 3.86
C SER A 41 -32.47 13.71 2.93
N ASP A 42 -32.17 14.92 3.44
CA ASP A 42 -31.56 16.00 2.65
C ASP A 42 -30.23 15.57 1.99
N PHE A 43 -29.51 14.64 2.61
CA PHE A 43 -28.30 14.03 2.06
C PHE A 43 -28.56 13.12 0.85
N GLN A 44 -29.62 12.32 0.89
CA GLN A 44 -30.02 11.47 -0.24
C GLN A 44 -30.46 12.33 -1.44
N ASN A 45 -31.22 13.40 -1.19
CA ASN A 45 -31.57 14.36 -2.24
C ASN A 45 -30.31 15.01 -2.85
N LEU A 46 -29.28 15.30 -2.05
CA LEU A 46 -28.02 15.86 -2.51
C LEU A 46 -27.21 14.85 -3.36
N LEU A 47 -27.18 13.58 -2.98
CA LEU A 47 -26.55 12.50 -3.76
C LEU A 47 -27.25 12.24 -5.10
N GLU A 48 -28.58 12.34 -5.14
CA GLU A 48 -29.37 12.12 -6.36
C GLU A 48 -29.29 13.32 -7.32
N THR A 49 -29.22 14.54 -6.79
CA THR A 49 -29.21 15.77 -7.61
C THR A 49 -27.83 16.11 -8.17
N HIS A 50 -26.75 15.63 -7.55
CA HIS A 50 -25.38 15.92 -7.96
C HIS A 50 -24.61 14.62 -8.21
N GLU A 51 -24.67 14.12 -9.46
CA GLU A 51 -23.91 12.92 -9.88
C GLU A 51 -22.40 13.03 -9.61
N GLU A 52 -21.85 14.25 -9.60
CA GLU A 52 -20.43 14.51 -9.33
C GLU A 52 -20.01 14.23 -7.88
N ILE A 53 -20.97 14.25 -6.94
CA ILE A 53 -20.73 13.97 -5.51
C ILE A 53 -20.72 12.46 -5.25
N MET A 54 -21.34 11.69 -6.15
CA MET A 54 -21.28 10.25 -6.10
C MET A 54 -19.84 9.79 -6.38
N GLY A 55 -19.22 9.13 -5.40
CA GLY A 55 -17.86 8.63 -5.52
C GLY A 55 -17.75 7.70 -6.73
N LYS A 56 -16.99 8.11 -7.76
CA LYS A 56 -16.76 7.32 -8.98
C LYS A 56 -16.07 5.98 -8.70
N VAL A 57 -15.42 5.86 -7.55
CA VAL A 57 -14.76 4.65 -7.07
C VAL A 57 -15.22 4.34 -5.65
N SER A 58 -15.46 3.06 -5.37
CA SER A 58 -15.80 2.61 -4.02
C SER A 58 -14.61 2.84 -3.09
N SER A 59 -14.84 3.30 -1.87
CA SER A 59 -13.76 3.46 -0.89
C SER A 59 -13.06 2.15 -0.55
N SER A 60 -13.73 1.00 -0.74
CA SER A 60 -13.14 -0.33 -0.55
C SER A 60 -12.09 -0.70 -1.60
N SER A 61 -12.08 -0.05 -2.77
CA SER A 61 -11.07 -0.30 -3.81
C SER A 61 -9.84 0.59 -3.69
N LEU A 62 -9.83 1.57 -2.77
CA LEU A 62 -8.66 2.38 -2.47
C LEU A 62 -7.63 1.54 -1.71
N ARG A 63 -6.64 1.01 -2.44
CA ARG A 63 -5.44 0.43 -1.83
C ARG A 63 -4.46 1.55 -1.53
N VAL A 64 -4.18 1.76 -0.24
CA VAL A 64 -3.06 2.62 0.17
C VAL A 64 -1.77 1.95 -0.32
N PRO A 65 -0.90 2.64 -1.08
CA PRO A 65 0.38 2.07 -1.47
C PRO A 65 1.20 1.77 -0.20
N GLN A 66 1.47 0.48 0.06
CA GLN A 66 2.29 0.06 1.19
C GLN A 66 3.75 0.44 0.90
N ASN A 67 4.35 1.26 1.76
CA ASN A 67 5.78 1.55 1.69
C ASN A 67 6.55 0.49 2.47
N ILE A 68 6.77 -0.65 1.82
CA ILE A 68 7.46 -1.83 2.38
C ILE A 68 8.82 -1.45 3.00
N ARG A 69 9.56 -0.52 2.38
CA ARG A 69 10.87 -0.06 2.88
C ARG A 69 10.79 0.66 4.22
N GLU A 70 9.74 1.44 4.46
CA GLU A 70 9.52 2.10 5.76
C GLU A 70 9.11 1.07 6.81
N GLU A 71 8.19 0.17 6.48
CA GLU A 71 7.73 -0.87 7.41
C GLU A 71 8.85 -1.78 7.89
N ILE A 72 9.75 -2.18 6.98
CA ILE A 72 10.93 -3.01 7.28
C ILE A 72 11.93 -2.29 8.19
N LYS A 73 12.07 -0.96 8.04
CA LYS A 73 12.98 -0.16 8.87
C LYS A 73 12.45 0.02 10.28
N GLU A 74 11.15 0.25 10.42
CA GLU A 74 10.49 0.52 11.70
C GLU A 74 10.27 -0.76 12.52
N ASP A 75 9.94 -1.88 11.89
CA ASP A 75 9.59 -3.13 12.58
C ASP A 75 10.50 -4.31 12.17
N PRO A 76 11.30 -4.86 13.11
CA PRO A 76 12.17 -6.00 12.81
C PRO A 76 11.40 -7.28 12.43
N TYR A 77 10.14 -7.41 12.84
CA TYR A 77 9.29 -8.54 12.42
C TYR A 77 8.89 -8.41 10.95
N ARG A 78 8.59 -7.19 10.49
CA ARG A 78 8.32 -6.90 9.07
C ARG A 78 9.55 -7.17 8.22
N LYS A 79 10.74 -6.82 8.71
CA LYS A 79 12.00 -7.19 8.05
C LYS A 79 12.14 -8.69 7.85
N LYS A 80 11.92 -9.49 8.91
CA LYS A 80 12.01 -10.96 8.80
C LYS A 80 10.98 -11.54 7.83
N LEU A 81 9.77 -10.99 7.82
CA LEU A 81 8.75 -11.41 6.86
C LEU A 81 9.20 -11.14 5.42
N TYR A 82 9.76 -9.96 5.15
CA TYR A 82 10.26 -9.63 3.83
C TYR A 82 11.47 -10.49 3.43
N ASP A 83 12.42 -10.70 4.34
CA ASP A 83 13.58 -11.55 4.11
C ASP A 83 13.12 -12.99 3.74
N ALA A 84 12.12 -13.53 4.43
CA ALA A 84 11.52 -14.83 4.10
C ALA A 84 10.79 -14.83 2.74
N SER A 85 10.12 -13.73 2.38
CA SER A 85 9.50 -13.59 1.05
C SER A 85 10.55 -13.59 -0.07
N VAL A 86 11.71 -12.95 0.15
CA VAL A 86 12.83 -12.95 -0.81
C VAL A 86 13.45 -14.34 -0.93
N GLU A 87 13.62 -15.05 0.19
CA GLU A 87 14.07 -16.44 0.18
C GLU A 87 13.12 -17.34 -0.62
N PHE A 88 11.80 -17.17 -0.47
CA PHE A 88 10.82 -17.91 -1.25
C PHE A 88 10.92 -17.58 -2.75
N GLU A 89 11.08 -16.30 -3.11
CA GLU A 89 11.32 -15.90 -4.51
C GLU A 89 12.56 -16.61 -5.07
N SER A 90 13.63 -16.79 -4.29
CA SER A 90 14.82 -17.50 -4.74
C SER A 90 14.56 -18.97 -5.05
N VAL A 91 13.73 -19.65 -4.25
CA VAL A 91 13.33 -21.04 -4.53
C VAL A 91 12.56 -21.11 -5.84
N PHE A 92 11.63 -20.17 -6.06
CA PHE A 92 10.85 -20.11 -7.29
C PHE A 92 11.73 -19.84 -8.52
N VAL A 93 12.66 -18.88 -8.44
CA VAL A 93 13.61 -18.58 -9.51
C VAL A 93 14.47 -19.80 -9.81
N LYS A 94 14.95 -20.53 -8.79
CA LYS A 94 15.68 -21.79 -9.00
C LYS A 94 14.86 -22.81 -9.79
N MET A 95 13.59 -22.99 -9.44
CA MET A 95 12.70 -23.89 -10.18
C MET A 95 12.56 -23.45 -11.64
N MET A 96 12.37 -22.15 -11.90
CA MET A 96 12.31 -21.61 -13.24
C MET A 96 13.59 -21.88 -14.04
N LEU A 97 14.77 -21.58 -13.46
CA LEU A 97 16.06 -21.81 -14.10
C LEU A 97 16.29 -23.30 -14.40
N LYS A 98 15.84 -24.19 -13.51
CA LYS A 98 15.90 -25.64 -13.72
C LYS A 98 15.05 -26.09 -14.90
N GLU A 99 13.83 -25.59 -15.04
CA GLU A 99 12.99 -25.91 -16.21
C GLU A 99 13.55 -25.34 -17.52
N MET A 100 14.15 -24.14 -17.46
CA MET A 100 14.86 -23.58 -18.61
C MET A 100 16.05 -24.47 -19.02
N LYS A 101 16.83 -24.96 -18.06
CA LYS A 101 17.92 -25.91 -18.29
C LYS A 101 17.42 -27.18 -18.97
N ASN A 102 16.31 -27.76 -18.48
CA ASN A 102 15.73 -28.98 -19.04
C ASN A 102 15.33 -28.86 -20.51
N THR A 103 15.09 -27.64 -21.00
CA THR A 103 14.71 -27.37 -22.39
C THR A 103 15.94 -27.34 -23.34
N ILE A 104 17.15 -27.17 -22.79
CA ILE A 104 18.39 -27.13 -23.56
C ILE A 104 18.82 -28.58 -23.85
N HIS A 105 18.92 -28.93 -25.14
CA HIS A 105 19.39 -30.24 -25.56
C HIS A 105 20.90 -30.33 -25.30
N LYS A 106 21.31 -31.13 -24.30
CA LYS A 106 22.73 -31.43 -24.07
C LYS A 106 23.22 -32.39 -25.17
N GLU A 107 24.13 -31.95 -26.02
CA GLU A 107 24.82 -32.86 -26.95
C GLU A 107 25.73 -33.79 -26.14
N LYS A 108 25.44 -35.09 -26.14
CA LYS A 108 26.12 -36.15 -25.37
C LYS A 108 27.62 -36.33 -25.62
N MET A 109 28.24 -35.49 -26.45
CA MET A 109 29.62 -35.67 -26.87
C MET A 109 30.63 -35.11 -25.86
N ILE A 110 30.21 -34.21 -24.96
CA ILE A 110 30.99 -33.66 -23.85
C ILE A 110 30.06 -33.57 -22.63
N ASP A 111 30.14 -34.53 -21.72
CA ASP A 111 29.35 -34.59 -20.48
C ASP A 111 30.32 -34.62 -19.29
N GLY A 112 30.30 -33.60 -18.44
CA GLY A 112 31.10 -33.51 -17.22
C GLY A 112 30.59 -34.40 -16.06
N GLY A 113 29.54 -35.19 -16.32
CA GLY A 113 29.06 -36.26 -15.44
C GLY A 113 28.52 -35.75 -14.09
N TYR A 114 28.54 -36.63 -13.09
CA TYR A 114 27.94 -36.37 -11.77
C TYR A 114 28.53 -35.14 -11.04
N ALA A 115 29.83 -34.85 -11.26
CA ALA A 115 30.46 -33.68 -10.68
C ALA A 115 29.90 -32.38 -11.31
N GLU A 116 29.75 -32.35 -12.64
CA GLU A 116 29.13 -31.23 -13.35
C GLU A 116 27.73 -30.95 -12.81
N GLU A 117 26.89 -31.98 -12.64
CA GLU A 117 25.53 -31.82 -12.12
C GLU A 117 25.50 -31.16 -10.74
N ILE A 118 26.38 -31.58 -9.82
CA ILE A 118 26.47 -30.99 -8.49
C ILE A 118 26.88 -29.52 -8.56
N PHE A 119 27.91 -29.19 -9.34
CA PHE A 119 28.39 -27.81 -9.46
C PHE A 119 27.38 -26.92 -10.20
N GLU A 120 26.69 -27.43 -11.21
CA GLU A 120 25.59 -26.73 -11.88
C GLU A 120 24.46 -26.42 -10.90
N ASP A 121 24.02 -27.39 -10.09
CA ASP A 121 22.94 -27.18 -9.13
C ASP A 121 23.33 -26.12 -8.08
N MET A 122 24.57 -26.15 -7.57
CA MET A 122 25.08 -25.10 -6.67
C MET A 122 25.19 -23.74 -7.36
N LEU A 123 25.55 -23.70 -8.64
CA LEU A 123 25.62 -22.48 -9.42
C LEU A 123 24.22 -21.85 -9.58
N TYR A 124 23.22 -22.66 -9.91
CA TYR A 124 21.84 -22.20 -10.03
C TYR A 124 21.26 -21.73 -8.69
N ASP A 125 21.67 -22.34 -7.58
CA ASP A 125 21.33 -21.85 -6.24
C ASP A 125 21.82 -20.41 -6.00
N GLU A 126 23.07 -20.11 -6.35
CA GLU A 126 23.63 -18.77 -6.17
C GLU A 126 23.04 -17.76 -7.16
N TYR A 127 22.78 -18.15 -8.41
CA TYR A 127 22.08 -17.30 -9.36
C TYR A 127 20.67 -16.95 -8.87
N ALA A 128 19.93 -17.94 -8.38
CA ALA A 128 18.58 -17.70 -7.89
C ALA A 128 18.56 -16.74 -6.69
N LYS A 129 19.49 -16.90 -5.72
CA LYS A 129 19.65 -15.96 -4.61
C LYS A 129 20.01 -14.56 -5.08
N ASN A 130 20.96 -14.44 -6.01
CA ASN A 130 21.43 -13.14 -6.50
C ASN A 130 20.32 -12.39 -7.23
N ILE A 131 19.58 -13.08 -8.11
CA ILE A 131 18.43 -12.52 -8.83
C ILE A 131 17.37 -12.06 -7.83
N SER A 132 16.97 -12.88 -6.87
CA SER A 132 15.93 -12.47 -5.90
C SER A 132 16.34 -11.30 -5.01
N GLN A 133 17.63 -11.16 -4.70
CA GLN A 133 18.12 -10.04 -3.86
C GLN A 133 18.32 -8.74 -4.64
N ASN A 134 18.83 -8.79 -5.88
CA ASN A 134 19.26 -7.62 -6.64
C ASN A 134 18.30 -7.25 -7.77
N GLU A 135 17.67 -8.25 -8.39
CA GLU A 135 16.82 -8.15 -9.58
C GLU A 135 15.48 -8.84 -9.30
N SER A 136 14.82 -8.42 -8.21
CA SER A 136 13.54 -9.00 -7.79
C SER A 136 12.50 -8.89 -8.92
N MET A 137 11.80 -9.99 -9.17
CA MET A 137 10.69 -10.04 -10.12
C MET A 137 9.39 -9.45 -9.52
N GLY A 138 9.44 -8.95 -8.28
CA GLY A 138 8.32 -8.39 -7.56
C GLY A 138 7.44 -9.45 -6.87
N LEU A 139 7.77 -10.74 -6.98
CA LEU A 139 7.02 -11.80 -6.31
C LEU A 139 7.18 -11.71 -4.79
N ALA A 140 8.40 -11.41 -4.32
CA ALA A 140 8.66 -11.21 -2.89
C ALA A 140 7.79 -10.08 -2.29
N GLU A 141 7.58 -9.01 -3.04
CA GLU A 141 6.75 -7.89 -2.62
C GLU A 141 5.27 -8.28 -2.55
N GLU A 142 4.77 -9.04 -3.52
CA GLU A 142 3.38 -9.51 -3.51
C GLU A 142 3.12 -10.50 -2.37
N ILE A 143 4.05 -11.43 -2.12
CA ILE A 143 3.97 -12.34 -0.97
C ILE A 143 3.97 -11.54 0.32
N TYR A 144 4.90 -10.58 0.45
CA TYR A 144 4.94 -9.70 1.61
C TYR A 144 3.59 -8.99 1.81
N LYS A 145 3.03 -8.34 0.77
CA LYS A 145 1.73 -7.62 0.84
C LYS A 145 0.59 -8.51 1.31
N GLN A 146 0.53 -9.75 0.81
CA GLN A 146 -0.53 -10.69 1.18
C GLN A 146 -0.39 -11.14 2.63
N MET A 147 0.82 -11.45 3.08
CA MET A 147 1.06 -11.88 4.46
C MET A 147 0.95 -10.71 5.46
N SER A 148 1.43 -9.53 5.06
CA SER A 148 1.45 -8.30 5.84
C SER A 148 0.05 -7.76 6.13
N ALA A 149 -0.92 -8.04 5.26
CA ALA A 149 -2.32 -7.63 5.39
C ALA A 149 -3.02 -8.21 6.62
N SER A 150 -2.57 -9.38 7.11
CA SER A 150 -3.12 -10.00 8.33
C SER A 150 -2.53 -9.43 9.62
N LEU A 151 -1.46 -8.65 9.51
CA LEU A 151 -0.71 -8.13 10.65
C LEU A 151 -1.18 -6.72 11.05
N PRO A 152 -1.15 -6.38 12.35
CA PRO A 152 -1.53 -5.04 12.82
C PRO A 152 -0.65 -3.96 12.20
N PRO A 153 -1.17 -2.73 12.01
CA PRO A 153 -0.41 -1.64 11.41
C PRO A 153 0.87 -1.35 12.22
N VAL A 154 1.95 -1.00 11.51
CA VAL A 154 3.23 -0.67 12.13
C VAL A 154 3.04 0.54 13.05
N LYS A 155 3.44 0.38 14.33
CA LYS A 155 3.35 1.45 15.33
C LYS A 155 4.43 2.49 15.05
N LYS A 156 4.07 3.58 14.35
CA LYS A 156 4.98 4.74 14.22
C LYS A 156 5.25 5.31 15.61
N ASN A 157 6.53 5.43 15.97
CA ASN A 157 6.92 6.02 17.25
C ASN A 157 6.68 7.54 17.18
N PRO A 158 5.75 8.11 17.96
CA PRO A 158 5.34 9.52 17.79
C PRO A 158 6.40 10.55 18.28
N TYR A 159 7.56 10.08 18.73
CA TYR A 159 8.63 10.89 19.32
C TYR A 159 9.93 10.90 18.50
N LEU A 160 9.92 10.35 17.28
CA LEU A 160 10.99 10.44 16.29
C LEU A 160 10.50 11.21 15.07
#